data_AF-A0A6G1I2A1-F1
#
_entry.id   AF-A0A6G1I2A1-F1
#
_cell.length_a   1.000
_cell.length_b   1.000
_cell.length_c   1.000
_cell.angle_alpha   90.00
_cell.angle_beta   90.00
_cell.angle_gamma   90.00
#
_symmetry.space_group_name_H-M   'P 1'
#
loop_
_entity.id
_entity.type
_entity.pdbx_description
1 polymer ?
#
loop_
_entity_poly.entity_id
_entity_poly.type
_entity_poly.pdbx_seq_one_letter_code
_entity_poly.pdbx_strand_id
1 'polypeptide(L)'
;QFLARLVELFAAQRKKGHGSVFLTQKRRMLPLAVTHGAAAPSSTDPLADLQHAEPLPLLVRASDGESKKGRKEGKKVKLSTVVAPGEVEGFFARYAEVCKSGMGALKKRDRSKRKKTAKKR
;
A
#
# COMPACT_ATOMS: atom_id res chain seq x y z
N GLN A 1 -4.30 -3.54 13.95
CA GLN A 1 -5.68 -3.21 13.52
C GLN A 1 -5.82 -2.92 12.02
N PHE A 2 -4.89 -2.21 11.34
CA PHE A 2 -4.99 -1.91 9.90
C PHE A 2 -5.11 -3.15 9.00
N LEU A 3 -4.22 -4.14 9.16
CA LEU A 3 -4.23 -5.36 8.34
C LEU A 3 -5.50 -6.21 8.54
N ALA A 4 -6.06 -6.24 9.76
CA ALA A 4 -7.33 -6.93 10.02
C ALA A 4 -8.48 -6.28 9.24
N ARG A 5 -8.60 -4.95 9.29
CA ARG A 5 -9.58 -4.21 8.48
C ARG A 5 -9.35 -4.35 6.97
N LEU A 6 -8.10 -4.55 6.55
CA LEU A 6 -7.79 -4.83 5.15
C LEU A 6 -8.32 -6.19 4.69
N VAL A 7 -8.25 -7.22 5.56
CA VAL A 7 -8.87 -8.53 5.30
C VAL A 7 -10.39 -8.39 5.15
N GLU A 8 -11.03 -7.64 6.04
CA GLU A 8 -12.47 -7.34 5.96
C GLU A 8 -12.84 -6.63 4.65
N LEU A 9 -12.01 -5.66 4.23
CA LEU A 9 -12.19 -4.94 2.97
C LEU A 9 -12.11 -5.88 1.76
N PHE A 10 -11.13 -6.80 1.73
CA PHE A 10 -11.02 -7.80 0.67
C PHE A 10 -12.22 -8.74 0.66
N ALA A 11 -12.69 -9.18 1.82
CA ALA A 11 -13.87 -10.02 1.92
C ALA A 11 -15.13 -9.30 1.42
N ALA A 12 -15.31 -8.02 1.77
CA ALA A 12 -16.43 -7.20 1.32
C ALA A 12 -16.42 -7.02 -0.20
N GLN A 13 -15.26 -6.70 -0.80
CA GLN A 13 -15.16 -6.54 -2.25
C GLN A 13 -15.36 -7.86 -2.99
N ARG A 14 -14.87 -8.97 -2.44
CA ARG A 14 -15.08 -10.30 -3.01
C ARG A 14 -16.56 -10.70 -3.01
N LYS A 15 -17.30 -10.38 -1.95
CA LYS A 15 -18.76 -10.62 -1.89
C LYS A 15 -19.53 -9.82 -2.93
N LYS A 16 -19.09 -8.61 -3.29
CA LYS A 16 -19.68 -7.82 -4.38
C LYS A 16 -19.40 -8.41 -5.76
N GLY A 17 -18.38 -9.27 -5.90
CA GLY A 17 -17.98 -9.89 -7.16
C GLY A 17 -17.24 -8.97 -8.13
N HIS A 18 -17.21 -7.66 -7.86
CA HIS A 18 -16.53 -6.65 -8.66
C HIS A 18 -15.97 -5.54 -7.77
N GLY A 19 -14.93 -4.87 -8.26
CA GLY A 19 -14.35 -3.68 -7.66
C GLY A 19 -12.88 -3.83 -7.30
N SER A 20 -12.24 -2.69 -7.06
CA SER A 20 -10.79 -2.58 -6.88
C SER A 20 -10.47 -2.10 -5.47
N VAL A 21 -9.38 -2.63 -4.90
CA VAL A 21 -8.80 -2.08 -3.67
C VAL A 21 -7.54 -1.33 -4.03
N PHE A 22 -7.51 -0.04 -3.73
CA PHE A 22 -6.39 0.84 -3.99
C PHE A 22 -5.53 0.97 -2.73
N LEU A 23 -4.25 0.61 -2.85
CA LEU A 23 -3.26 0.83 -1.80
C LEU A 23 -2.29 1.91 -2.27
N THR A 24 -2.08 2.92 -1.44
CA THR A 24 -1.13 4.00 -1.71
C THR A 24 -0.14 4.12 -0.57
N GLN A 25 1.13 4.27 -0.92
CA GLN A 25 2.23 4.47 0.00
C GLN A 25 2.86 5.82 -0.32
N LYS A 26 2.97 6.68 0.69
CA LYS A 26 3.68 7.96 0.56
C LYS A 26 4.59 8.13 1.76
N ARG A 27 5.81 8.63 1.52
CA ARG A 27 6.67 9.14 2.58
C ARG A 27 5.92 10.28 3.30
N ARG A 28 5.78 10.19 4.62
CA ARG A 28 4.98 11.18 5.36
C ARG A 28 5.81 12.46 5.50
N MET A 29 5.38 13.50 4.77
CA MET A 29 6.07 14.78 4.59
C MET A 29 5.13 15.95 4.97
N LEU A 30 4.64 16.08 6.22
CA LEU A 30 3.93 17.32 6.67
C LEU A 30 3.51 17.33 8.17
N PRO A 31 3.48 18.51 8.83
CA PRO A 31 4.50 19.54 8.92
C PRO A 31 5.16 19.38 10.30
N LEU A 32 6.17 18.53 10.36
CA LEU A 32 7.14 18.55 11.45
C LEU A 32 8.41 19.25 10.93
N ALA A 33 8.21 20.32 10.15
CA ALA A 33 9.24 21.14 9.54
C ALA A 33 10.10 21.88 10.58
N VAL A 34 9.79 21.76 11.87
CA VAL A 34 10.54 22.37 12.97
C VAL A 34 11.48 21.38 13.66
N THR A 35 11.27 20.05 13.61
CA THR A 35 12.06 19.13 14.45
C THR A 35 12.99 18.17 13.72
N HIS A 36 12.95 18.07 12.38
CA HIS A 36 13.75 17.07 11.63
C HIS A 36 14.81 17.63 10.68
N GLY A 37 15.13 18.92 10.78
CA GLY A 37 16.31 19.51 10.11
C GLY A 37 16.29 19.49 8.58
N ALA A 38 15.13 19.26 7.95
CA ALA A 38 15.00 19.31 6.50
C ALA A 38 15.09 20.78 6.05
N ALA A 39 16.13 21.11 5.27
CA ALA A 39 16.30 22.45 4.73
C ALA A 39 15.28 22.71 3.61
N ALA A 40 14.77 23.94 3.53
CA ALA A 40 13.90 24.34 2.43
C ALA A 40 14.69 24.32 1.11
N PRO A 41 14.06 23.92 -0.01
CA PRO A 41 14.74 23.92 -1.30
C PRO A 41 15.19 25.36 -1.63
N SER A 42 16.44 25.50 -2.05
CA SER A 42 17.06 26.79 -2.38
C SER A 42 17.53 26.79 -3.84
N SER A 43 17.89 27.95 -4.37
CA SER A 43 18.48 28.05 -5.72
C SER A 43 19.82 27.30 -5.84
N THR A 44 20.53 27.10 -4.73
CA THR A 44 21.82 26.40 -4.66
C THR A 44 21.64 24.89 -4.51
N ASP A 45 20.64 24.45 -3.76
CA ASP A 45 20.26 23.04 -3.65
C ASP A 45 18.74 22.89 -3.76
N PRO A 46 18.21 22.59 -4.97
CA PRO A 46 16.78 22.44 -5.19
C PRO A 46 16.20 21.16 -4.58
N LEU A 47 17.04 20.24 -4.08
CA LEU A 47 16.63 18.95 -3.50
C LEU A 47 16.98 18.84 -2.00
N ALA A 48 17.28 19.95 -1.35
CA ALA A 48 17.59 20.00 0.08
C ALA A 48 16.46 19.43 0.96
N ASP A 49 15.22 19.44 0.46
CA ASP A 49 14.05 18.84 1.10
C ASP A 49 14.06 17.30 1.14
N LEU A 50 14.93 16.65 0.35
CA LEU A 50 15.10 15.20 0.35
C LEU A 50 16.11 14.71 1.39
N GLN A 51 16.95 15.61 1.91
CA GLN A 51 17.99 15.32 2.87
C GLN A 51 17.40 15.39 4.29
N HIS A 52 17.35 14.25 4.97
CA HIS A 52 16.85 14.15 6.34
C HIS A 52 17.87 13.44 7.21
N ALA A 53 18.09 13.94 8.43
CA ALA A 53 18.99 13.32 9.39
C ALA A 53 18.46 11.96 9.89
N GLU A 54 17.13 11.80 9.98
CA GLU A 54 16.47 10.61 10.49
C GLU A 54 15.55 9.98 9.44
N PRO A 55 15.41 8.64 9.42
CA PRO A 55 14.54 7.96 8.48
C PRO A 55 13.06 8.31 8.74
N LEU A 56 12.37 8.70 7.67
CA LEU A 56 10.99 9.16 7.76
C LEU A 56 9.98 7.99 7.77
N PRO A 57 8.89 8.09 8.54
CA PRO A 57 7.84 7.08 8.53
C PRO A 57 7.04 7.09 7.22
N LEU A 58 6.43 5.95 6.93
CA LEU A 58 5.58 5.74 5.75
C LEU A 58 4.10 5.90 6.11
N LEU A 59 3.36 6.63 5.29
CA LEU A 59 1.90 6.67 5.35
C LEU A 59 1.31 5.70 4.32
N VAL A 60 0.67 4.65 4.80
CA VAL A 60 0.00 3.65 3.97
C VAL A 60 -1.51 3.87 4.06
N ARG A 61 -2.19 3.96 2.92
CA ARG A 61 -3.64 4.12 2.83
C ARG A 61 -4.25 3.06 1.92
N ALA A 62 -5.37 2.48 2.34
CA ALA A 62 -6.18 1.56 1.54
C ALA A 62 -7.60 2.12 1.34
N SER A 63 -8.18 1.90 0.16
CA SER A 63 -9.56 2.31 -0.16
C SER A 63 -10.22 1.33 -1.12
N ASP A 64 -11.54 1.18 -1.00
CA ASP A 64 -12.42 0.37 -1.86
C ASP A 64 -12.68 0.95 -3.26
N GLY A 65 -12.05 2.08 -3.59
CA GLY A 65 -12.19 2.69 -4.92
C GLY A 65 -13.52 3.42 -5.16
N GLU A 66 -14.35 3.57 -4.13
CA GLU A 66 -15.70 4.13 -4.29
C GLU A 66 -15.66 5.58 -4.83
N SER A 67 -16.71 5.94 -5.58
CA SER A 67 -16.82 7.21 -6.29
C SER A 67 -16.89 8.42 -5.34
N LYS A 68 -16.76 9.64 -5.89
CA LYS A 68 -16.99 10.88 -5.12
C LYS A 68 -18.41 10.94 -4.54
N LYS A 69 -19.40 10.36 -5.24
CA LYS A 69 -20.78 10.27 -4.77
C LYS A 69 -20.90 9.32 -3.58
N GLY A 70 -20.38 8.09 -3.71
CA GLY A 70 -20.36 7.14 -2.59
C GLY A 70 -19.54 7.61 -1.38
N ARG A 71 -18.56 8.49 -1.59
CA ARG A 71 -17.89 9.21 -0.48
C ARG A 71 -18.84 10.15 0.27
N LYS A 72 -19.67 10.93 -0.43
CA LYS A 72 -20.65 11.85 0.20
C LYS A 72 -21.72 11.07 0.98
N GLU A 73 -22.08 9.89 0.48
CA GLU A 73 -23.05 8.98 1.11
C GLU A 73 -22.44 8.12 2.23
N GLY A 74 -21.16 8.31 2.59
CA GLY A 74 -20.50 7.55 3.68
C GLY A 74 -20.16 6.09 3.34
N LYS A 75 -20.37 5.65 2.09
CA LYS A 75 -20.13 4.27 1.64
C LYS A 75 -18.66 3.96 1.35
N LYS A 76 -17.85 5.01 1.13
CA LYS A 76 -16.43 4.87 0.79
C LYS A 76 -15.58 4.52 2.00
N VAL A 77 -15.02 3.31 2.02
CA VAL A 77 -14.09 2.88 3.06
C VAL A 77 -12.68 3.42 2.76
N LYS A 78 -12.08 4.05 3.77
CA LYS A 78 -10.67 4.50 3.76
C LYS A 78 -9.99 4.10 5.06
N LEU A 79 -8.90 3.35 4.92
CA LEU A 79 -8.05 2.95 6.02
C LEU A 79 -6.70 3.65 5.87
N SER A 80 -6.12 4.10 6.97
CA SER A 80 -4.77 4.68 6.96
C SER A 80 -3.98 4.22 8.17
N THR A 81 -2.69 3.98 7.98
CA THR A 81 -1.75 3.67 9.06
C THR A 81 -0.40 4.33 8.78
N VAL A 82 0.33 4.62 9.85
CA VAL A 82 1.69 5.16 9.79
C VAL A 82 2.61 4.04 10.23
N VAL A 83 3.61 3.73 9.39
CA VAL A 83 4.58 2.67 9.63
C VAL A 83 5.92 3.32 9.95
N ALA A 84 6.47 2.99 11.12
CA ALA A 84 7.79 3.45 11.53
C ALA A 84 8.88 2.79 10.68
N PRO A 85 10.03 3.46 10.44
CA PRO A 85 11.11 2.93 9.61
C PRO A 85 11.61 1.55 10.02
N GLY A 86 11.75 1.30 11.33
CA GLY A 86 12.21 0.01 11.86
C GLY A 86 11.21 -1.14 11.73
N GLU A 87 9.94 -0.84 11.45
CA GLU A 87 8.88 -1.85 11.35
C GLU A 87 8.44 -2.14 9.91
N VAL A 88 9.06 -1.48 8.92
CA VAL A 88 8.66 -1.56 7.50
C VAL A 88 8.70 -3.00 7.00
N GLU A 89 9.79 -3.72 7.25
CA GLU A 89 9.96 -5.10 6.79
C GLU A 89 8.90 -6.03 7.41
N GLY A 90 8.72 -5.97 8.73
CA GLY A 90 7.70 -6.76 9.44
C GLY A 90 6.27 -6.40 9.02
N PHE A 91 6.00 -5.13 8.70
CA PHE A 91 4.72 -4.71 8.15
C PHE A 91 4.46 -5.34 6.77
N PHE A 92 5.42 -5.25 5.85
CA PHE A 92 5.26 -5.76 4.49
C PHE A 92 5.24 -7.29 4.42
N ALA A 93 5.95 -7.99 5.32
CA ALA A 93 5.85 -9.44 5.44
C ALA A 93 4.41 -9.88 5.80
N ARG A 94 3.81 -9.26 6.83
CA ARG A 94 2.42 -9.56 7.22
C ARG A 94 1.41 -9.13 6.16
N TYR A 95 1.66 -7.99 5.51
CA TYR A 95 0.84 -7.52 4.39
C TYR A 95 0.85 -8.51 3.22
N ALA A 96 2.02 -9.08 2.87
CA ALA A 96 2.13 -10.07 1.81
C ALA A 96 1.27 -11.32 2.09
N GLU A 97 1.22 -11.80 3.33
CA GLU A 97 0.36 -12.93 3.72
C GLU A 97 -1.14 -12.60 3.60
N VAL A 98 -1.54 -11.39 4.00
CA VAL A 98 -2.91 -10.89 3.80
C VAL A 98 -3.26 -10.80 2.30
N CYS A 99 -2.31 -10.34 1.48
CA CYS A 99 -2.46 -10.26 0.04
C CYS A 99 -2.58 -11.64 -0.63
N LYS A 100 -1.74 -12.61 -0.24
CA LYS A 100 -1.79 -13.98 -0.77
C LYS A 100 -3.13 -14.64 -0.49
N SER A 101 -3.64 -14.50 0.73
CA SER A 101 -4.94 -15.06 1.12
C SER A 101 -6.12 -14.30 0.50
N GLY A 102 -6.05 -12.97 0.42
CA GLY A 102 -7.10 -12.13 -0.13
C GLY A 102 -7.25 -12.18 -1.66
N MET A 103 -6.15 -12.37 -2.41
CA MET A 103 -6.11 -12.33 -3.89
C MET A 103 -6.05 -13.72 -4.55
N GLY A 104 -6.64 -14.73 -3.91
CA GLY A 104 -6.61 -16.12 -4.41
C GLY A 104 -7.44 -16.40 -5.68
N ALA A 105 -8.28 -15.47 -6.12
CA ALA A 105 -9.17 -15.66 -7.28
C ALA A 105 -8.50 -15.42 -8.65
N LEU A 106 -7.21 -15.10 -8.67
CA LEU A 106 -6.46 -14.86 -9.90
C LEU A 106 -6.26 -16.16 -10.69
N LYS A 107 -6.36 -16.07 -12.03
CA LYS A 107 -6.07 -17.20 -12.92
C LYS A 107 -4.64 -17.69 -12.69
N LYS A 108 -4.48 -18.99 -12.46
CA LYS A 108 -3.16 -19.63 -12.31
C LYS A 108 -2.33 -19.40 -13.58
N ARG A 109 -1.02 -19.14 -13.40
CA ARG A 109 -0.08 -19.01 -14.52
C ARG A 109 -0.10 -20.26 -15.40
N ASP A 110 -0.26 -20.06 -16.70
CA ASP A 110 -0.13 -21.17 -17.64
C ASP A 110 1.32 -21.69 -17.66
N ARG A 111 1.49 -22.99 -17.39
CA ARG A 111 2.78 -23.69 -17.36
C ARG A 111 2.92 -24.67 -18.52
N SER A 112 2.00 -24.68 -19.48
CA SER A 112 1.96 -25.59 -20.63
C SER A 112 3.29 -25.61 -21.42
N LYS A 113 3.85 -24.43 -21.73
CA LYS A 113 5.14 -24.30 -22.44
C LYS A 113 6.32 -24.89 -21.65
N ARG A 114 6.36 -24.68 -20.32
CA ARG A 114 7.45 -25.15 -19.44
C ARG A 114 7.40 -26.66 -19.20
N LYS A 115 6.20 -27.26 -19.22
CA LYS A 115 6.01 -28.72 -19.18
C LYS A 115 6.46 -29.40 -20.48
N LYS A 116 6.24 -28.78 -21.64
CA LYS A 116 6.69 -29.31 -22.94
C LYS A 116 8.21 -29.35 -23.07
N THR A 117 8.92 -28.35 -22.55
CA THR A 117 10.39 -28.35 -22.56
C THR A 117 11.01 -29.30 -21.55
N ALA A 118 10.38 -29.49 -20.38
CA ALA A 118 10.83 -30.47 -19.39
C ALA A 118 10.67 -31.93 -19.85
N LYS A 119 9.70 -32.23 -20.72
CA LYS A 119 9.48 -33.58 -21.29
C LYS A 119 10.37 -33.89 -22.50
N LYS A 120 11.09 -32.88 -23.02
CA LYS A 120 12.04 -33.01 -24.14
C LYS A 120 13.50 -33.12 -23.70
N ARG A 121 13.78 -33.01 -22.40
CA ARG A 121 15.06 -33.34 -21.77
C ARG A 121 14.93 -34.72 -21.14
#